data_AF-A0A6S7JFZ7-F1
#
_entry.id   AF-A0A6S7JFZ7-F1
#
_cell.length_a   1.000
_cell.length_b   1.000
_cell.length_c   1.000
_cell.angle_alpha   90.00
_cell.angle_beta   90.00
_cell.angle_gamma   90.00
#
_symmetry.space_group_name_H-M   'P 1'
#
loop_
_entity.id
_entity.type
_entity.pdbx_description
1 polymer ?
#
loop_
_entity_poly.entity_id
_entity_poly.type
_entity_poly.pdbx_seq_one_letter_code
_entity_poly.pdbx_strand_id
1 'polypeptide(L)'
;MVRNVENLDKLVDQLCNDLDSINSSLLAPWQKLDAIRTFIQPCLTFALHAGEPLKSSHFNYRKKLVEVVRSIMHLPTRASSCIIFASRKVGGLAFQEPLVEVDIQTVVQAIKMVSSSDPFVSSIAKAELWSSVRFAARDNPSPSLTRDFLSGSMRGNFHPNRIRYRTHSLWTRTRSACQRLNISFAVPDNDEPVISTKTSGPRRAKVGCSFLHHLAQECASQKLLDLPDQEKQPEL
;
A
#
# COMPACT_ATOMS: atom_id res chain seq x y z
N MET A 1 16.95 4.00 -19.09
CA MET A 1 16.96 2.56 -18.76
C MET A 1 15.51 2.08 -18.71
N VAL A 2 15.02 1.49 -19.80
CA VAL A 2 13.65 0.94 -19.86
C VAL A 2 13.70 -0.45 -19.21
N ARG A 3 13.10 -0.60 -18.03
CA ARG A 3 13.09 -1.87 -17.29
C ARG A 3 11.91 -2.70 -17.77
N ASN A 4 12.13 -3.97 -18.08
CA ASN A 4 11.05 -4.88 -18.48
C ASN A 4 10.19 -5.21 -17.24
N VAL A 5 8.91 -4.85 -17.27
CA VAL A 5 7.95 -5.01 -16.16
C VAL A 5 7.23 -6.36 -16.22
N GLU A 6 7.47 -7.18 -17.23
CA GLU A 6 6.80 -8.47 -17.44
C GLU A 6 7.09 -9.50 -16.33
N ASN A 7 8.14 -9.31 -15.52
CA ASN A 7 8.45 -10.18 -14.39
C ASN A 7 8.79 -9.36 -13.13
N LEU A 8 7.80 -9.23 -12.24
CA LEU A 8 7.89 -8.44 -11.02
C LEU A 8 8.98 -8.97 -10.07
N ASP A 9 9.20 -10.28 -10.00
CA ASP A 9 10.21 -10.88 -9.12
C ASP A 9 11.62 -10.52 -9.59
N LYS A 10 11.89 -10.66 -10.90
CA LYS A 10 13.18 -10.24 -11.48
C LYS A 10 13.44 -8.74 -11.31
N LEU A 11 12.39 -7.92 -11.43
CA LEU A 11 12.51 -6.48 -11.21
C LEU A 11 12.86 -6.19 -9.75
N VAL A 12 12.22 -6.88 -8.80
CA VAL A 12 12.51 -6.72 -7.37
C VAL A 12 13.96 -7.09 -7.05
N ASP A 13 14.46 -8.19 -7.63
CA ASP A 13 15.86 -8.60 -7.47
C ASP A 13 16.81 -7.54 -8.04
N GLN A 14 16.49 -6.99 -9.21
CA GLN A 14 17.26 -5.91 -9.81
C GLN A 14 17.27 -4.65 -8.94
N LEU A 15 16.11 -4.26 -8.38
CA LEU A 15 16.02 -3.13 -7.46
C LEU A 15 16.86 -3.35 -6.20
N CYS A 16 16.96 -4.60 -5.71
CA CYS A 16 17.84 -4.93 -4.58
C CYS A 16 19.33 -4.75 -4.93
N ASN A 17 19.74 -5.19 -6.13
CA ASN A 17 21.11 -4.98 -6.61
C ASN A 17 21.43 -3.49 -6.84
N ASP A 18 20.45 -2.71 -7.30
CA ASP A 18 20.60 -1.27 -7.47
C ASP A 18 20.74 -0.56 -6.11
N LEU A 19 20.01 -1.02 -5.08
CA LEU A 19 20.17 -0.50 -3.71
C LEU A 19 21.60 -0.73 -3.19
N ASP A 20 22.19 -1.90 -3.44
CA ASP A 20 23.58 -2.20 -3.07
C ASP A 20 24.58 -1.34 -3.84
N SER A 21 24.32 -1.12 -5.12
CA SER A 21 25.15 -0.25 -5.98
C SER A 21 25.11 1.20 -5.49
N ILE A 22 23.94 1.71 -5.07
CA ILE A 22 23.81 3.04 -4.48
C ILE A 22 24.53 3.09 -3.13
N ASN A 23 24.37 2.06 -2.29
CA ASN A 23 25.00 2.03 -0.97
C ASN A 23 26.54 2.04 -1.04
N SER A 24 27.11 1.29 -1.97
CA SER A 24 28.56 1.19 -2.19
C SER A 24 29.17 2.36 -2.96
N SER A 25 28.34 3.22 -3.57
CA SER A 25 28.82 4.40 -4.31
C SER A 25 29.52 5.43 -3.40
N LEU A 26 30.34 6.28 -4.01
CA LEU A 26 31.04 7.40 -3.35
C LEU A 26 30.14 8.64 -3.12
N LEU A 27 28.83 8.50 -3.29
CA LEU A 27 27.88 9.58 -3.06
C LEU A 27 27.80 9.94 -1.57
N ALA A 28 27.51 11.21 -1.28
CA ALA A 28 27.21 11.63 0.09
C ALA A 28 25.92 10.94 0.59
N PRO A 29 25.76 10.72 1.92
CA PRO A 29 24.59 10.02 2.46
C PRO A 29 23.24 10.58 1.99
N TRP A 30 23.10 11.91 1.95
CA TRP A 30 21.87 12.55 1.50
C TRP A 30 21.61 12.33 -0.01
N GLN A 31 22.65 12.27 -0.84
CA GLN A 31 22.55 11.97 -2.28
C GLN A 31 22.13 10.53 -2.51
N LYS A 32 22.63 9.59 -1.69
CA LYS A 32 22.20 8.18 -1.74
C LYS A 32 20.71 8.06 -1.43
N LEU A 33 20.23 8.71 -0.37
CA LEU A 33 18.81 8.71 -0.03
C LEU A 33 17.94 9.34 -1.12
N ASP A 34 18.41 10.42 -1.74
CA ASP A 34 17.71 11.07 -2.85
C ASP A 34 17.64 10.17 -4.08
N ALA A 35 18.74 9.52 -4.45
CA ALA A 35 18.79 8.57 -5.57
C ALA A 35 17.79 7.40 -5.38
N ILE A 36 17.66 6.87 -4.17
CA ILE A 36 16.68 5.80 -3.89
C ILE A 36 15.25 6.30 -4.10
N ARG A 37 14.91 7.49 -3.61
CA ARG A 37 13.56 8.07 -3.77
C ARG A 37 13.22 8.42 -5.22
N THR A 38 14.21 8.87 -5.97
CA THR A 38 14.01 9.37 -7.34
C THR A 38 14.02 8.26 -8.38
N PHE A 39 14.87 7.24 -8.21
CA PHE A 39 15.07 6.20 -9.23
C PHE A 39 14.49 4.84 -8.84
N ILE A 40 14.58 4.44 -7.57
CA ILE A 40 14.22 3.07 -7.16
C ILE A 40 12.74 2.97 -6.79
N GLN A 41 12.24 3.86 -5.92
CA GLN A 41 10.83 3.81 -5.49
C GLN A 41 9.82 3.96 -6.64
N PRO A 42 9.99 4.90 -7.59
CA PRO A 42 9.04 5.04 -8.69
C PRO A 42 8.98 3.82 -9.60
N CYS A 43 10.09 3.11 -9.79
CA CYS A 43 10.11 1.85 -10.55
C CYS A 43 9.26 0.78 -9.87
N LEU A 44 9.34 0.66 -8.54
CA LEU A 44 8.49 -0.28 -7.79
C LEU A 44 7.01 0.11 -7.90
N THR A 45 6.68 1.38 -7.65
CA THR A 45 5.29 1.87 -7.74
C THR A 45 4.71 1.66 -9.13
N PHE A 46 5.49 1.92 -10.19
CA PHE A 46 5.05 1.68 -11.57
C PHE A 46 4.78 0.19 -11.84
N ALA A 47 5.68 -0.70 -11.42
CA ALA A 47 5.50 -2.13 -11.62
C ALA A 47 4.29 -2.68 -10.84
N LEU A 48 4.07 -2.19 -9.62
CA LEU A 48 2.87 -2.49 -8.83
C LEU A 48 1.59 -1.97 -9.47
N HIS A 49 1.68 -0.89 -10.26
CA HIS A 49 0.54 -0.36 -10.99
C HIS A 49 0.18 -1.21 -12.21
N ALA A 50 1.19 -1.77 -12.89
CA ALA A 50 1.02 -2.53 -14.13
C ALA A 50 0.77 -4.03 -13.90
N GLY A 51 1.25 -4.60 -12.79
CA GLY A 51 1.24 -6.04 -12.54
C GLY A 51 0.41 -6.47 -11.34
N GLU A 52 0.39 -7.78 -11.10
CA GLU A 52 -0.20 -8.34 -9.89
C GLU A 52 0.78 -8.31 -8.72
N PRO A 53 0.40 -7.75 -7.56
CA PRO A 53 1.31 -7.62 -6.44
C PRO A 53 1.48 -8.94 -5.67
N LEU A 54 2.56 -9.67 -5.95
CA LEU A 54 2.99 -10.83 -5.16
C LEU A 54 3.71 -10.36 -3.89
N LYS A 55 3.07 -10.50 -2.72
CA LYS A 55 3.60 -9.95 -1.45
C LYS A 55 4.93 -10.57 -0.98
N SER A 56 5.27 -11.81 -1.39
CA SER A 56 6.48 -12.52 -0.95
C SER A 56 7.76 -11.78 -1.33
N SER A 57 7.88 -11.37 -2.60
CA SER A 57 9.09 -10.73 -3.13
C SER A 57 9.30 -9.32 -2.54
N HIS A 58 8.20 -8.63 -2.23
CA HIS A 58 8.23 -7.29 -1.62
C HIS A 58 8.75 -7.31 -0.18
N PHE A 59 8.64 -8.43 0.53
CA PHE A 59 9.21 -8.56 1.87
C PHE A 59 10.75 -8.50 1.84
N ASN A 60 11.36 -9.18 0.86
CA ASN A 60 12.81 -9.16 0.66
C ASN A 60 13.29 -7.75 0.30
N TYR A 61 12.60 -7.10 -0.65
CA TYR A 61 12.90 -5.71 -1.01
C TYR A 61 12.80 -4.77 0.19
N ARG A 62 11.73 -4.88 0.99
CA ARG A 62 11.56 -4.08 2.21
C ARG A 62 12.74 -4.28 3.17
N LYS A 63 13.11 -5.53 3.44
CA LYS A 63 14.24 -5.85 4.34
C LYS A 63 15.51 -5.17 3.84
N LYS A 64 15.79 -5.28 2.54
CA LYS A 64 16.98 -4.69 1.91
C LYS A 64 16.97 -3.16 1.94
N LEU A 65 15.83 -2.53 1.62
CA LEU A 65 15.64 -1.09 1.70
C LEU A 65 15.93 -0.57 3.12
N VAL A 66 15.37 -1.22 4.14
CA VAL A 66 15.57 -0.85 5.54
C VAL A 66 17.04 -0.99 5.94
N GLU A 67 17.70 -2.07 5.54
CA GLU A 67 19.12 -2.31 5.80
C GLU A 67 20.01 -1.23 5.18
N VAL A 68 19.81 -0.94 3.89
CA VAL A 68 20.59 0.07 3.15
C VAL A 68 20.35 1.47 3.72
N VAL A 69 19.10 1.85 3.98
CA VAL A 69 18.81 3.18 4.57
C VAL A 69 19.41 3.32 5.96
N ARG A 70 19.35 2.28 6.80
CA ARG A 70 20.01 2.28 8.11
C ARG A 70 21.53 2.42 7.99
N SER A 71 22.14 1.72 7.05
CA SER A 71 23.57 1.79 6.77
C SER A 71 23.99 3.20 6.34
N ILE A 72 23.26 3.82 5.40
CA ILE A 72 23.52 5.19 4.92
C ILE A 72 23.43 6.22 6.04
N MET A 73 22.45 6.06 6.94
CA MET A 73 22.18 7.00 8.03
C MET A 73 22.92 6.67 9.33
N HIS A 74 23.73 5.61 9.35
CA HIS A 74 24.39 5.10 10.56
C HIS A 74 23.43 4.86 11.74
N LEU A 75 22.20 4.41 11.45
CA LEU A 75 21.19 4.17 12.48
C LEU A 75 21.55 2.92 13.30
N PRO A 76 21.38 2.94 14.63
CA PRO A 76 21.62 1.78 15.46
C PRO A 76 20.61 0.67 15.16
N THR A 77 20.98 -0.58 15.42
CA THR A 77 20.09 -1.75 15.23
C THR A 77 18.78 -1.63 16.00
N ARG A 78 18.79 -0.92 17.15
CA ARG A 78 17.61 -0.67 18.00
C ARG A 78 16.66 0.40 17.45
N ALA A 79 17.09 1.22 16.49
CA ALA A 79 16.23 2.24 15.90
C ALA A 79 15.05 1.59 15.16
N SER A 80 13.84 2.06 15.42
CA SER A 80 12.62 1.57 14.78
C SER A 80 12.70 1.83 13.28
N SER A 81 12.26 0.85 12.48
CA SER A 81 12.10 1.07 11.04
C SER A 81 11.04 2.13 10.73
N CYS A 82 10.19 2.50 11.69
CA CYS A 82 9.16 3.53 11.50
C CYS A 82 9.78 4.89 11.14
N ILE A 83 10.99 5.22 11.60
CA ILE A 83 11.68 6.47 11.24
C ILE A 83 11.90 6.60 9.73
N ILE A 84 12.08 5.48 9.03
CA ILE A 84 12.32 5.46 7.57
C ILE A 84 11.05 5.86 6.81
N PHE A 85 9.88 5.45 7.30
CA PHE A 85 8.60 5.60 6.60
C PHE A 85 7.75 6.76 7.13
N ALA A 86 8.01 7.21 8.36
CA ALA A 86 7.31 8.33 8.98
C ALA A 86 7.50 9.64 8.20
N SER A 87 6.56 10.55 8.35
CA SER A 87 6.61 11.88 7.74
C SER A 87 7.85 12.67 8.18
N ARG A 88 8.40 13.48 7.26
CA ARG A 88 9.49 14.42 7.57
C ARG A 88 9.10 15.45 8.64
N LYS A 89 7.80 15.72 8.81
CA LYS A 89 7.27 16.64 9.84
C LYS A 89 7.56 16.19 11.27
N VAL A 90 7.75 14.89 11.50
CA VAL A 90 8.06 14.31 12.82
C VAL A 90 9.50 13.77 12.89
N GLY A 91 10.39 14.22 11.99
CA GLY A 91 11.77 13.74 11.93
C GLY A 91 11.97 12.42 11.16
N GLY A 92 10.95 11.92 10.46
CA GLY A 92 11.08 10.74 9.60
C GLY A 92 11.69 11.02 8.24
N LEU A 93 11.96 9.96 7.45
CA LEU A 93 12.54 10.06 6.12
C LEU A 93 11.51 10.03 4.97
N ALA A 94 10.24 9.75 5.27
CA ALA A 94 9.13 9.68 4.32
C ALA A 94 9.38 8.79 3.10
N PHE A 95 10.09 7.67 3.25
CA PHE A 95 10.10 6.62 2.24
C PHE A 95 8.72 5.94 2.19
N GLN A 96 8.30 5.51 1.00
CA GLN A 96 7.18 4.58 0.86
C GLN A 96 7.53 3.21 1.45
N GLU A 97 6.66 2.68 2.29
CA GLU A 97 6.77 1.33 2.86
C GLU A 97 6.30 0.31 1.80
N PRO A 98 7.18 -0.56 1.26
CA PRO A 98 6.86 -1.39 0.09
C PRO A 98 5.65 -2.32 0.27
N LEU A 99 5.44 -2.86 1.48
CA LEU A 99 4.30 -3.74 1.74
C LEU A 99 2.97 -2.98 1.81
N VAL A 100 3.02 -1.72 2.26
CA VAL A 100 1.86 -0.82 2.29
C VAL A 100 1.60 -0.29 0.89
N GLU A 101 2.64 -0.01 0.09
CA GLU A 101 2.53 0.42 -1.30
C GLU A 101 1.75 -0.59 -2.15
N VAL A 102 2.01 -1.89 -1.97
CA VAL A 102 1.21 -2.97 -2.59
C VAL A 102 -0.29 -2.82 -2.31
N ASP A 103 -0.65 -2.54 -1.06
CA ASP A 103 -2.04 -2.40 -0.65
C ASP A 103 -2.65 -1.12 -1.22
N ILE A 104 -1.91 -0.02 -1.21
CA ILE A 104 -2.31 1.27 -1.80
C ILE A 104 -2.58 1.10 -3.30
N GLN A 105 -1.65 0.49 -4.04
CA GLN A 105 -1.82 0.31 -5.49
C GLN A 105 -2.97 -0.63 -5.83
N THR A 106 -3.21 -1.68 -5.01
CA THR A 106 -4.39 -2.55 -5.18
C THR A 106 -5.69 -1.76 -5.05
N VAL A 107 -5.80 -0.90 -4.03
CA VAL A 107 -6.99 -0.06 -3.81
C VAL A 107 -7.13 0.98 -4.92
N VAL A 108 -6.04 1.63 -5.33
CA VAL A 108 -6.03 2.60 -6.43
C VAL A 108 -6.46 1.96 -7.74
N GLN A 109 -6.02 0.74 -8.04
CA GLN A 109 -6.45 -0.01 -9.20
C GLN A 109 -7.96 -0.29 -9.15
N ALA A 110 -8.49 -0.74 -8.01
CA ALA A 110 -9.91 -0.97 -7.83
C ALA A 110 -10.74 0.30 -8.04
N ILE A 111 -10.29 1.44 -7.51
CA ILE A 111 -10.92 2.75 -7.75
C ILE A 111 -10.96 3.06 -9.25
N LYS A 112 -9.82 2.97 -9.93
CA LYS A 112 -9.71 3.26 -11.37
C LYS A 112 -10.62 2.38 -12.22
N MET A 113 -10.75 1.09 -11.88
CA MET A 113 -11.64 0.17 -12.59
C MET A 113 -13.12 0.57 -12.45
N VAL A 114 -13.55 0.92 -11.22
CA VAL A 114 -14.94 1.35 -10.97
C VAL A 114 -15.22 2.73 -11.58
N SER A 115 -14.28 3.67 -11.46
CA SER A 115 -14.41 5.04 -11.94
C SER A 115 -13.85 5.24 -13.35
N SER A 116 -13.73 4.17 -14.14
CA SER A 116 -13.21 4.27 -15.51
C SER A 116 -14.11 5.18 -16.34
N SER A 117 -13.50 6.04 -17.17
CA SER A 117 -14.23 6.85 -18.14
C SER A 117 -14.89 6.01 -19.23
N ASP A 118 -14.41 4.79 -19.45
CA ASP A 118 -15.03 3.82 -20.35
C ASP A 118 -16.21 3.12 -19.65
N PRO A 119 -17.46 3.33 -20.12
CA PRO A 119 -18.64 2.72 -19.51
C PRO A 119 -18.60 1.19 -19.55
N PHE A 120 -17.98 0.59 -20.57
CA PHE A 120 -17.88 -0.86 -20.70
C PHE A 120 -17.00 -1.43 -19.59
N VAL A 121 -15.79 -0.87 -19.41
CA VAL A 121 -14.87 -1.27 -18.34
C VAL A 121 -15.50 -1.07 -16.96
N SER A 122 -16.12 0.08 -16.71
CA SER A 122 -16.79 0.36 -15.43
C SER A 122 -17.93 -0.64 -15.17
N SER A 123 -18.75 -0.94 -16.17
CA SER A 123 -19.87 -1.89 -16.04
C SER A 123 -19.40 -3.31 -15.72
N ILE A 124 -18.35 -3.79 -16.39
CA ILE A 124 -17.76 -5.12 -16.13
C ILE A 124 -17.17 -5.15 -14.73
N ALA A 125 -16.39 -4.13 -14.34
CA ALA A 125 -15.80 -4.05 -13.01
C ALA A 125 -16.88 -4.08 -11.91
N LYS A 126 -17.96 -3.32 -12.06
CA LYS A 126 -19.11 -3.33 -11.13
C LYS A 126 -19.81 -4.70 -11.10
N ALA A 127 -20.01 -5.33 -12.26
CA ALA A 127 -20.61 -6.67 -12.33
C ALA A 127 -19.75 -7.75 -11.65
N GLU A 128 -18.43 -7.72 -11.83
CA GLU A 128 -17.49 -8.61 -11.16
C GLU A 128 -17.45 -8.38 -9.65
N LEU A 129 -17.50 -7.12 -9.23
CA LEU A 129 -17.59 -6.75 -7.82
C LEU A 129 -18.87 -7.33 -7.20
N TRP A 130 -20.02 -7.10 -7.83
CA TRP A 130 -21.31 -7.62 -7.38
C TRP A 130 -21.33 -9.16 -7.33
N SER A 131 -20.73 -9.82 -8.32
CA SER A 131 -20.56 -11.28 -8.32
C SER A 131 -19.70 -11.75 -7.15
N SER A 132 -18.62 -11.03 -6.84
CA SER A 132 -17.74 -11.31 -5.70
C SER A 132 -18.45 -11.12 -4.35
N VAL A 133 -19.22 -10.03 -4.21
CA VAL A 133 -20.03 -9.74 -3.01
C VAL A 133 -21.11 -10.79 -2.82
N ARG A 134 -21.86 -11.12 -3.88
CA ARG A 134 -22.91 -12.16 -3.86
C ARG A 134 -22.34 -13.51 -3.44
N PHE A 135 -21.19 -13.89 -3.99
CA PHE A 135 -20.52 -15.13 -3.62
C PHE A 135 -20.04 -15.13 -2.16
N ALA A 136 -19.47 -14.02 -1.69
CA ALA A 136 -18.93 -13.89 -0.35
C ALA A 136 -20.02 -13.83 0.73
N ALA A 137 -21.09 -13.06 0.50
CA ALA A 137 -22.17 -12.82 1.46
C ALA A 137 -23.32 -13.83 1.36
N ARG A 138 -23.46 -14.54 0.24
CA ARG A 138 -24.64 -15.37 -0.12
C ARG A 138 -25.95 -14.59 -0.10
N ASP A 139 -25.87 -13.32 -0.46
CA ASP A 139 -27.00 -12.39 -0.45
C ASP A 139 -26.93 -11.50 -1.70
N ASN A 140 -28.02 -10.82 -2.03
CA ASN A 140 -28.05 -9.89 -3.13
C ASN A 140 -27.16 -8.67 -2.83
N PRO A 141 -26.31 -8.24 -3.78
CA PRO A 141 -25.41 -7.13 -3.57
C PRO A 141 -26.23 -5.84 -3.42
N SER A 142 -26.13 -5.20 -2.26
CA SER A 142 -26.60 -3.83 -2.02
C SER A 142 -25.40 -2.88 -1.90
N PRO A 143 -25.57 -1.56 -2.08
CA PRO A 143 -24.48 -0.60 -1.90
C PRO A 143 -23.86 -0.65 -0.49
N SER A 144 -24.69 -0.85 0.54
CA SER A 144 -24.23 -1.02 1.93
C SER A 144 -23.43 -2.31 2.13
N LEU A 145 -23.93 -3.43 1.60
CA LEU A 145 -23.25 -4.72 1.67
C LEU A 145 -21.93 -4.72 0.90
N THR A 146 -21.89 -4.03 -0.24
CA THR A 146 -20.68 -3.85 -1.07
C THR A 146 -19.63 -3.03 -0.34
N ARG A 147 -20.03 -1.93 0.31
CA ARG A 147 -19.14 -1.14 1.17
C ARG A 147 -18.60 -1.98 2.32
N ASP A 148 -19.44 -2.75 3.00
CA ASP A 148 -19.02 -3.59 4.13
C ASP A 148 -18.07 -4.71 3.67
N PHE A 149 -18.30 -5.26 2.48
CA PHE A 149 -17.38 -6.20 1.83
C PHE A 149 -16.03 -5.55 1.55
N LEU A 150 -16.00 -4.43 0.82
CA LEU A 150 -14.76 -3.76 0.41
C LEU A 150 -13.99 -3.17 1.59
N SER A 151 -14.68 -2.75 2.66
CA SER A 151 -14.07 -2.21 3.88
C SER A 151 -13.48 -3.30 4.79
N GLY A 152 -13.58 -4.59 4.41
CA GLY A 152 -13.03 -5.67 5.22
C GLY A 152 -13.82 -5.95 6.51
N SER A 153 -15.11 -5.64 6.56
CA SER A 153 -15.94 -5.87 7.75
C SER A 153 -15.90 -7.35 8.16
N MET A 154 -15.69 -7.62 9.46
CA MET A 154 -15.64 -8.96 10.05
C MET A 154 -16.95 -9.35 10.75
N ARG A 155 -18.04 -8.64 10.47
CA ARG A 155 -19.35 -8.82 11.12
C ARG A 155 -20.37 -9.38 10.14
N GLY A 156 -21.45 -9.95 10.69
CA GLY A 156 -22.60 -10.44 9.92
C GLY A 156 -22.20 -11.47 8.85
N ASN A 157 -22.63 -11.21 7.61
CA ASN A 157 -22.38 -12.10 6.46
C ASN A 157 -20.89 -12.23 6.10
N PHE A 158 -20.03 -11.33 6.58
CA PHE A 158 -18.59 -11.32 6.31
C PHE A 158 -17.73 -11.81 7.47
N HIS A 159 -18.34 -12.43 8.49
CA HIS A 159 -17.61 -13.07 9.58
C HIS A 159 -16.63 -14.15 9.03
N PRO A 160 -15.40 -14.29 9.57
CA PRO A 160 -14.40 -15.23 9.06
C PRO A 160 -14.91 -16.67 8.85
N ASN A 161 -15.79 -17.14 9.74
CA ASN A 161 -16.37 -18.48 9.67
C ASN A 161 -17.48 -18.65 8.61
N ARG A 162 -17.99 -17.55 8.05
CA ARG A 162 -19.10 -17.54 7.08
C ARG A 162 -18.68 -17.11 5.69
N ILE A 163 -17.69 -16.22 5.59
CA ILE A 163 -17.23 -15.65 4.33
C ILE A 163 -16.59 -16.72 3.44
N ARG A 164 -16.95 -16.70 2.15
CA ARG A 164 -16.27 -17.50 1.13
C ARG A 164 -15.51 -16.58 0.19
N TYR A 165 -14.32 -17.02 -0.21
CA TYR A 165 -13.52 -16.32 -1.20
C TYR A 165 -13.61 -17.04 -2.54
N ARG A 166 -13.88 -16.29 -3.63
CA ARG A 166 -13.39 -16.72 -4.94
C ARG A 166 -11.88 -16.52 -4.94
N THR A 167 -11.16 -17.49 -5.51
CA THR A 167 -9.71 -17.48 -5.64
C THR A 167 -9.22 -16.15 -6.26
N HIS A 168 -8.31 -15.46 -5.55
CA HIS A 168 -7.43 -14.36 -6.01
C HIS A 168 -8.01 -13.17 -6.83
N SER A 169 -9.31 -12.87 -6.76
CA SER A 169 -9.87 -11.72 -7.51
C SER A 169 -9.36 -10.36 -7.02
N LEU A 170 -9.33 -9.35 -7.90
CA LEU A 170 -9.02 -7.96 -7.53
C LEU A 170 -9.84 -7.49 -6.32
N TRP A 171 -11.12 -7.83 -6.23
CA TRP A 171 -12.03 -7.41 -5.17
C TRP A 171 -11.72 -8.06 -3.82
N THR A 172 -11.34 -9.33 -3.80
CA THR A 172 -10.90 -10.01 -2.55
C THR A 172 -9.54 -9.48 -2.08
N ARG A 173 -8.64 -9.15 -3.00
CA ARG A 173 -7.38 -8.45 -2.71
C ARG A 173 -7.63 -7.06 -2.15
N THR A 174 -8.53 -6.30 -2.78
CA THR A 174 -8.94 -4.94 -2.36
C THR A 174 -9.54 -4.97 -0.97
N ARG A 175 -10.46 -5.90 -0.68
CA ARG A 175 -11.01 -6.11 0.66
C ARG A 175 -9.90 -6.29 1.71
N SER A 176 -8.94 -7.17 1.41
CA SER A 176 -7.83 -7.47 2.31
C SER A 176 -6.89 -6.27 2.49
N ALA A 177 -6.66 -5.49 1.43
CA ALA A 177 -5.87 -4.26 1.45
C ALA A 177 -6.57 -3.17 2.27
N CYS A 178 -7.85 -2.93 2.04
CA CYS A 178 -8.66 -2.00 2.81
C CYS A 178 -8.67 -2.34 4.30
N GLN A 179 -8.77 -3.63 4.63
CA GLN A 179 -8.71 -4.09 6.02
C GLN A 179 -7.36 -3.76 6.68
N ARG A 180 -6.23 -4.00 5.99
CA ARG A 180 -4.89 -3.70 6.50
C ARG A 180 -4.62 -2.20 6.62
N LEU A 181 -5.13 -1.42 5.67
CA LEU A 181 -5.05 0.05 5.68
C LEU A 181 -6.08 0.69 6.63
N ASN A 182 -7.02 -0.10 7.17
CA ASN A 182 -8.13 0.37 8.01
C ASN A 182 -8.95 1.50 7.35
N ILE A 183 -9.24 1.33 6.05
CA ILE A 183 -10.05 2.26 5.24
C ILE A 183 -11.41 1.65 4.91
N SER A 184 -12.41 2.52 4.76
CA SER A 184 -13.70 2.16 4.19
C SER A 184 -13.77 2.61 2.73
N PHE A 185 -14.18 1.70 1.86
CA PHE A 185 -14.30 1.95 0.43
C PHE A 185 -15.78 1.76 0.01
N ALA A 186 -16.39 2.83 -0.49
CA ALA A 186 -17.76 2.87 -0.95
C ALA A 186 -17.81 3.10 -2.46
N VAL A 187 -18.66 2.31 -3.13
CA VAL A 187 -18.97 2.44 -4.56
C VAL A 187 -20.46 2.76 -4.66
N PRO A 188 -20.85 4.04 -4.74
CA PRO A 188 -22.23 4.44 -5.00
C PRO A 188 -22.62 4.12 -6.46
N ASP A 189 -23.91 3.95 -6.72
CA ASP A 189 -24.41 3.52 -8.05
C ASP A 189 -24.17 4.58 -9.14
N ASN A 190 -24.46 5.85 -8.82
CA ASN A 190 -24.44 7.00 -9.74
C ASN A 190 -23.42 8.09 -9.37
N ASP A 191 -22.48 7.84 -8.46
CA ASP A 191 -21.51 8.85 -8.01
C ASP A 191 -20.08 8.30 -8.02
N GLU A 192 -19.08 9.16 -7.84
CA GLU A 192 -17.68 8.78 -7.79
C GLU A 192 -17.40 7.87 -6.56
N PRO A 193 -16.48 6.89 -6.69
CA PRO A 193 -16.08 6.08 -5.55
C PRO A 193 -15.44 6.93 -4.46
N VAL A 194 -15.70 6.56 -3.21
CA VAL A 194 -15.28 7.30 -2.02
C VAL A 194 -14.49 6.42 -1.08
N ILE A 195 -13.36 6.94 -0.59
CA ILE A 195 -12.58 6.35 0.50
C ILE A 195 -12.75 7.20 1.75
N SER A 196 -12.95 6.57 2.90
CA SER A 196 -12.96 7.25 4.19
C SER A 196 -12.18 6.44 5.22
N THR A 197 -11.80 7.09 6.32
CA THR A 197 -11.22 6.41 7.48
C THR A 197 -12.02 6.76 8.72
N LYS A 198 -11.71 6.15 9.87
CA LYS A 198 -12.36 6.53 11.13
C LYS A 198 -12.08 7.97 11.53
N THR A 199 -10.93 8.51 11.11
CA THR A 199 -10.41 9.82 11.51
C THR A 199 -10.58 10.90 10.45
N SER A 200 -10.66 10.52 9.16
CA SER A 200 -10.85 11.44 8.04
C SER A 200 -12.19 11.15 7.35
N GLY A 201 -12.92 12.24 7.08
CA GLY A 201 -14.15 12.19 6.28
C GLY A 201 -13.93 11.65 4.85
N PRO A 202 -15.04 11.42 4.12
CA PRO A 202 -15.03 10.85 2.78
C PRO A 202 -14.20 11.69 1.78
N ARG A 203 -13.34 11.01 1.01
CA ARG A 203 -12.50 11.57 -0.04
C ARG A 203 -12.81 10.89 -1.38
N ARG A 204 -12.84 11.69 -2.44
CA ARG A 204 -13.13 11.20 -3.80
C ARG A 204 -11.97 10.40 -4.39
N ALA A 205 -12.31 9.50 -5.30
CA ALA A 205 -11.40 8.67 -6.09
C ALA A 205 -10.16 9.40 -6.64
N LYS A 206 -10.33 10.62 -7.18
CA LYS A 206 -9.25 11.39 -7.83
C LYS A 206 -8.07 11.70 -6.91
N VAL A 207 -8.33 11.85 -5.61
CA VAL A 207 -7.30 12.13 -4.60
C VAL A 207 -6.91 10.88 -3.80
N GLY A 208 -7.40 9.71 -4.19
CA GLY A 208 -7.25 8.46 -3.45
C GLY A 208 -5.79 8.08 -3.22
N CYS A 209 -4.94 8.15 -4.26
CA CYS A 209 -3.53 7.75 -4.15
C CYS A 209 -2.76 8.64 -3.14
N SER A 210 -2.80 9.97 -3.32
CA SER A 210 -2.13 10.91 -2.41
C SER A 210 -2.68 10.84 -0.99
N PHE A 211 -3.99 10.67 -0.84
CA PHE A 211 -4.63 10.50 0.48
C PHE A 211 -4.12 9.23 1.18
N LEU A 212 -4.05 8.10 0.49
CA LEU A 212 -3.56 6.85 1.05
C LEU A 212 -2.08 6.90 1.41
N HIS A 213 -1.24 7.56 0.59
CA HIS A 213 0.17 7.78 0.93
C HIS A 213 0.34 8.66 2.17
N HIS A 214 -0.43 9.74 2.29
CA HIS A 214 -0.43 10.57 3.49
C HIS A 214 -0.86 9.78 4.73
N LEU A 215 -1.94 9.00 4.62
CA LEU A 215 -2.41 8.15 5.71
C LEU A 215 -1.35 7.13 6.15
N ALA A 216 -0.67 6.48 5.20
CA ALA A 216 0.40 5.53 5.50
C ALA A 216 1.55 6.20 6.27
N GLN A 217 1.93 7.42 5.86
CA GLN A 217 2.95 8.21 6.55
C GLN A 217 2.49 8.64 7.95
N GLU A 218 1.23 9.07 8.11
CA GLU A 218 0.66 9.43 9.41
C GLU A 218 0.63 8.23 10.38
N CYS A 219 0.22 7.05 9.90
CA CYS A 219 0.27 5.83 10.71
C CYS A 219 1.70 5.48 11.14
N ALA A 220 2.69 5.63 10.25
CA ALA A 220 4.10 5.41 10.61
C ALA A 220 4.62 6.48 11.59
N SER A 221 4.20 7.73 11.43
CA SER A 221 4.52 8.84 12.33
C SER A 221 3.95 8.61 13.73
N GLN A 222 2.69 8.21 13.86
CA GLN A 222 2.09 7.92 15.16
C GLN A 222 2.86 6.79 15.86
N LYS A 223 3.15 5.69 15.16
CA LYS A 223 3.95 4.59 15.70
C LYS A 223 5.35 5.01 16.14
N LEU A 224 5.96 5.99 15.46
CA LEU A 224 7.25 6.52 15.86
C LEU A 224 7.14 7.35 17.14
N LEU A 225 6.14 8.22 17.24
CA LEU A 225 5.90 9.07 18.41
C LEU A 225 5.53 8.24 19.66
N ASP A 226 4.82 7.12 19.47
CA ASP A 226 4.46 6.19 20.54
C ASP A 226 5.69 5.41 21.08
N LEU A 227 6.86 5.52 20.44
CA LEU A 227 8.12 4.88 20.83
C LEU A 227 9.16 5.95 21.25
N PRO A 228 9.02 6.62 22.40
CA PRO A 228 9.87 7.75 22.77
C PRO A 228 11.32 7.37 23.14
N ASP A 229 11.60 6.13 23.56
CA ASP A 229 12.91 5.74 24.11
C ASP A 229 13.93 5.22 23.07
N GLN A 230 13.87 5.72 21.83
CA GLN A 230 14.70 5.21 20.72
C GLN A 230 16.20 5.50 20.88
N GLU A 231 16.58 6.45 21.74
CA GLU A 231 17.97 6.95 21.88
C GLU A 231 18.54 6.89 23.30
N LYS A 232 17.83 6.34 24.29
CA LYS A 232 18.41 6.20 25.64
C LYS A 232 19.48 5.10 25.60
N GLN A 233 20.75 5.50 25.61
CA GLN A 233 21.83 4.60 25.99
C GLN A 233 21.54 4.09 27.42
N PRO A 234 21.74 2.79 27.72
CA PRO A 234 21.85 2.39 29.12
C PRO A 234 23.07 3.13 29.67
N GLU A 235 22.87 3.92 30.72
CA GLU A 235 23.97 4.45 31.53
C GLU A 235 24.88 3.27 31.90
N LEU A 236 26.16 3.38 31.54
CA LEU A 236 27.21 2.40 31.79
C LEU A 236 27.46 2.23 33.29
#